data_AF-A0A946YPT7-F1
#
_entry.id   AF-A0A946YPT7-F1
#
_cell.length_a   1.000
_cell.length_b   1.000
_cell.length_c   1.000
_cell.angle_alpha   90.00
_cell.angle_beta   90.00
_cell.angle_gamma   90.00
#
_symmetry.space_group_name_H-M   'P 1'
#
loop_
_entity.id
_entity.type
_entity.pdbx_description
1 polymer ?
#
loop_
_entity_poly.entity_id
_entity_poly.type
_entity_poly.pdbx_seq_one_letter_code
_entity_poly.pdbx_strand_id
1 'polypeptide(L)' 'GKGNKIISIPSARVAERLEFVVALAVLTAEQTLTVFAGRRHHNLKSADLEHYRGERGRRGNKLPRGFQNVDRVEVVD' A
#
# COMPACT_ATOMS: atom_id res chain seq x y z
N GLY A 1 -0.37 19.40 13.97
CA GLY A 1 -0.20 18.30 14.95
C GLY A 1 0.18 17.00 14.24
N LYS A 2 0.53 15.94 14.99
CA LYS A 2 0.99 14.64 14.43
C LYS A 2 -0.07 13.87 13.62
N GLY A 3 -1.35 14.17 13.82
CA GLY A 3 -2.46 13.56 13.10
C GLY A 3 -2.85 12.17 13.61
N ASN A 4 -3.83 11.56 12.93
CA ASN A 4 -4.38 10.25 13.25
C ASN A 4 -3.68 9.13 12.45
N LYS A 5 -3.61 7.93 13.03
CA LYS A 5 -2.99 6.75 12.40
C LYS A 5 -3.78 6.32 11.15
N ILE A 6 -3.07 6.13 10.03
CA ILE A 6 -3.61 5.62 8.75
C ILE A 6 -3.39 4.10 8.64
N ILE A 7 -2.14 3.66 8.82
CA ILE A 7 -1.72 2.25 8.85
C ILE A 7 -0.84 2.03 10.08
N SER A 8 -0.96 0.87 10.73
CA SER A 8 -0.08 0.54 11.87
C SER A 8 1.27 0.08 11.36
N ILE A 9 2.36 0.70 11.82
CA ILE A 9 3.72 0.21 11.63
C ILE A 9 4.39 0.23 13.01
N PRO A 10 5.13 -0.83 13.43
CA PRO A 10 5.75 -0.88 14.75
C PRO A 10 6.74 0.28 14.89
N SER A 11 6.61 1.05 15.97
CA SER A 11 7.39 2.26 16.18
C SER A 11 8.89 2.02 16.11
N ALA A 12 9.38 0.90 16.68
CA ALA A 12 10.79 0.51 16.63
C ALA A 12 11.28 0.33 15.18
N ARG A 13 10.48 -0.33 14.32
CA ARG A 13 10.85 -0.59 12.92
C ARG A 13 10.81 0.68 12.06
N VAL A 14 9.91 1.61 12.37
CA VAL A 14 9.90 2.94 11.72
C VAL A 14 11.12 3.75 12.12
N ALA A 15 11.50 3.75 13.40
CA ALA A 15 12.66 4.48 13.91
C ALA A 15 13.96 4.03 13.22
N GLU A 16 14.10 2.72 12.97
CA GLU A 16 15.24 2.12 12.27
C GLU A 16 15.11 2.14 10.74
N ARG A 17 14.05 2.73 10.18
CA ARG A 17 13.74 2.72 8.72
C ARG A 17 13.66 1.32 8.11
N LEU A 18 13.34 0.31 8.91
CA LEU A 18 13.13 -1.06 8.44
C LEU A 18 11.74 -1.25 7.82
N GLU A 19 10.75 -0.51 8.32
CA GLU A 19 9.41 -0.46 7.74
C GLU A 19 8.84 0.95 7.84
N PHE A 20 8.26 1.44 6.75
CA PHE A 20 7.61 2.75 6.68
C PHE A 20 6.65 2.77 5.49
N VAL A 21 5.81 3.80 5.42
CA VAL A 21 4.92 3.99 4.26
C VAL A 21 5.78 4.41 3.06
N VAL A 22 5.78 3.59 2.00
CA VAL A 22 6.55 3.84 0.77
C VAL A 22 5.76 4.62 -0.27
N ALA A 23 4.44 4.49 -0.28
CA ALA A 23 3.55 5.19 -1.18
C ALA A 23 2.16 5.39 -0.55
N LEU A 24 1.47 6.44 -0.98
CA LEU A 24 0.09 6.74 -0.65
C LEU A 24 -0.60 7.27 -1.90
N ALA A 25 -1.77 6.74 -2.21
CA ALA A 25 -2.59 7.17 -3.34
C ALA A 25 -4.05 7.29 -2.91
N VAL A 26 -4.80 8.15 -3.60
CA VAL A 26 -6.25 8.26 -3.49
C VAL A 26 -6.83 7.77 -4.81
N LEU A 27 -7.85 6.93 -4.73
CA LEU A 27 -8.48 6.28 -5.89
C LEU A 27 -10.00 6.47 -5.82
N THR A 28 -10.65 6.57 -6.97
CA THR A 28 -12.09 6.34 -7.08
C THR A 28 -12.39 4.84 -7.11
N ALA A 29 -13.67 4.47 -7.13
CA ALA A 29 -14.07 3.05 -7.09
C ALA A 29 -13.76 2.31 -8.40
N GLU A 30 -13.59 3.04 -9.50
CA GLU A 30 -13.41 2.53 -10.86
C GLU A 30 -11.91 2.40 -11.22
N GLN A 31 -11.06 3.18 -10.55
CA GLN A 31 -9.64 3.25 -10.87
C GLN A 31 -8.87 2.00 -10.45
N THR A 32 -7.82 1.72 -11.21
CA THR A 32 -6.87 0.63 -10.97
C THR A 32 -5.60 1.19 -10.32
N LEU A 33 -5.09 0.48 -9.31
CA LEU A 33 -3.77 0.77 -8.74
C LEU A 33 -2.71 -0.13 -9.37
N THR A 34 -1.77 0.45 -10.09
CA THR A 34 -0.58 -0.28 -10.55
C THR A 34 0.53 -0.18 -9.52
N VAL A 35 0.98 -1.33 -9.02
CA VAL A 35 2.12 -1.45 -8.09
C VAL A 35 3.35 -1.89 -8.86
N PHE A 36 4.45 -1.14 -8.75
CA PHE A 36 5.72 -1.46 -9.38
C PHE A 36 6.71 -2.03 -8.34
N ALA A 37 7.36 -3.14 -8.70
CA ALA A 37 8.37 -3.82 -7.89
C ALA A 37 9.51 -4.30 -8.80
N GLY A 38 10.58 -3.52 -8.85
CA GLY A 38 11.69 -3.66 -9.78
C GLY A 38 11.21 -3.58 -11.23
N ARG A 39 11.45 -4.65 -12.00
CA ARG A 39 11.05 -4.76 -13.41
C ARG A 39 9.61 -5.27 -13.60
N ARG A 40 8.89 -5.56 -12.52
CA ARG A 40 7.54 -6.15 -12.54
C ARG A 40 6.52 -5.11 -12.11
N HIS A 41 5.30 -5.26 -12.60
CA HIS A 41 4.14 -4.51 -12.13
C HIS A 41 2.95 -5.43 -11.88
N HIS A 42 2.05 -4.99 -11.02
CA HIS A 42 0.79 -5.66 -10.71
C HIS A 42 -0.34 -4.65 -10.70
N ASN A 43 -1.37 -4.90 -11.50
CA ASN A 43 -2.55 -4.06 -11.57
C ASN A 43 -3.60 -4.62 -10.61
N LEU A 44 -3.97 -3.83 -9.61
CA LEU A 44 -5.03 -4.14 -8.66
C LEU A 44 -6.29 -3.41 -9.09
N LYS A 45 -7.24 -4.15 -9.64
CA LYS A 45 -8.57 -3.60 -9.97
C LYS A 45 -9.40 -3.48 -8.71
N SER A 46 -10.54 -2.79 -8.81
CA SER A 46 -11.49 -2.60 -7.70
C SER A 46 -11.82 -3.89 -6.95
N ALA A 47 -12.05 -4.99 -7.67
CA ALA A 47 -12.33 -6.30 -7.06
C ALA A 47 -11.14 -6.88 -6.28
N ASP A 48 -9.90 -6.66 -6.75
CA ASP A 48 -8.69 -7.10 -6.04
C ASP A 48 -8.43 -6.24 -4.80
N LEU A 49 -8.73 -4.93 -4.88
CA LEU A 49 -8.56 -3.97 -3.80
C LEU A 49 -9.47 -4.28 -2.60
N GLU A 50 -10.62 -4.91 -2.81
CA GLU A 50 -11.51 -5.33 -1.73
C GLU A 50 -10.81 -6.29 -0.75
N HIS A 51 -9.88 -7.13 -1.22
CA HIS A 51 -9.06 -8.00 -0.36
C HIS A 51 -8.14 -7.21 0.59
N TYR A 52 -7.75 -5.99 0.23
CA TYR A 52 -6.85 -5.14 1.02
C TYR A 52 -7.61 -4.07 1.83
N ARG A 53 -8.92 -3.95 1.62
CA ARG A 53 -9.78 -3.03 2.36
C ARG A 53 -9.88 -3.47 3.82
N GLY A 54 -9.83 -2.50 4.73
CA GLY A 54 -9.95 -2.76 6.16
C GLY A 54 -10.07 -1.46 6.96
N GLU A 55 -10.26 -1.62 8.27
CA GLU A 55 -10.35 -0.48 9.18
C GLU A 55 -9.06 0.36 9.20
N ARG A 56 -9.23 1.68 9.28
CA ARG A 56 -8.12 2.63 9.42
C ARG A 56 -7.25 2.29 10.64
N GLY A 57 -5.94 2.31 10.44
CA GLY A 57 -4.96 2.07 11.50
C GLY A 57 -4.65 0.60 11.74
N ARG A 58 -5.22 -0.33 10.97
CA ARG A 58 -4.79 -1.74 10.92
C ARG A 58 -3.45 -1.86 10.17
N ARG A 59 -2.84 -3.05 10.22
CA ARG A 59 -1.57 -3.33 9.52
C ARG A 59 -1.74 -3.53 8.01
N GLY A 60 -2.94 -3.89 7.56
CA GLY A 60 -3.24 -4.26 6.18
C GLY A 60 -2.78 -5.68 5.83
N ASN A 61 -3.27 -6.19 4.69
CA ASN A 61 -2.87 -7.48 4.13
C ASN A 61 -1.60 -7.32 3.28
N LYS A 62 -0.77 -8.36 3.24
CA LYS A 62 0.46 -8.35 2.43
C LYS A 62 0.12 -8.50 0.95
N LEU A 63 0.83 -7.76 0.10
CA LEU A 63 0.84 -8.01 -1.33
C LEU A 63 1.38 -9.42 -1.64
N PRO A 64 1.06 -9.99 -2.83
CA PRO A 64 1.60 -11.28 -3.24
C PRO A 64 3.13 -11.27 -3.24
N ARG A 65 3.73 -12.44 -2.99
CA ARG A 65 5.19 -12.59 -3.04
C ARG A 65 5.71 -12.13 -4.42
N GLY A 66 6.79 -11.36 -4.42
CA GLY A 66 7.36 -10.75 -5.63
C GLY A 66 6.90 -9.30 -5.89
N PHE A 67 5.87 -8.81 -5.16
CA PHE A 67 5.42 -7.41 -5.20
C PHE A 67 5.54 -6.69 -3.85
N GLN A 68 6.22 -7.30 -2.86
CA GLN A 68 6.38 -6.71 -1.52
C GLN A 68 7.51 -5.67 -1.44
N ASN A 69 8.42 -5.64 -2.40
CA ASN A 69 9.45 -4.61 -2.54
C ASN A 69 8.93 -3.53 -3.50
N VAL A 70 7.99 -2.71 -3.03
CA VAL A 70 7.33 -1.68 -3.84
C VAL A 70 8.24 -0.48 -4.00
N ASP A 71 8.47 -0.06 -5.25
CA ASP A 71 9.24 1.15 -5.57
C ASP A 71 8.32 2.36 -5.73
N ARG A 72 7.19 2.17 -6.42
CA ARG A 72 6.18 3.21 -6.67
C ARG A 72 4.82 2.60 -6.98
N VAL A 73 3.79 3.44 -6.92
CA VAL A 73 2.44 3.11 -7.36
C VAL A 73 1.94 4.18 -8.34
N GLU A 74 1.08 3.79 -9.27
CA GLU A 74 0.36 4.70 -10.17
C GLU A 74 -1.14 4.40 -10.11
N VAL A 75 -1.94 5.45 -10.20
CA VAL A 75 -3.39 5.34 -10.37
C VAL A 75 -3.69 5.46 -11.85
N VAL A 76 -4.42 4.51 -12.38
CA VAL A 76 -4.78 4.41 -13.80
C VAL A 76 -6.30 4.29 -13.91
N ASP A 77 -6.88 4.93 -14.91
CA ASP A 77 -8.32 4.88 -15.20
C ASP A 77 -8.77 3.53 -15.77
#